data_AF-A0A7C8AH78-F1
#
_entry.id   AF-A0A7C8AH78-F1
#
_cell.length_a   1.000
_cell.length_b   1.000
_cell.length_c   1.000
_cell.angle_alpha   90.00
_cell.angle_beta   90.00
_cell.angle_gamma   90.00
#
_symmetry.space_group_name_H-M   'P 1'
#
loop_
_entity.id
_entity.type
_entity.pdbx_description
1 polymer ?
#
loop_
_entity_poly.entity_id
_entity_poly.type
_entity_poly.pdbx_seq_one_letter_code
_entity_poly.pdbx_strand_id
1 'polypeptide(L)'
;MKQARFYCKSIKTGLVELSPDQAHHLANVLRLVAGDNVELFDGRGTVAQASITEIKRKIVKLDVQDIQIRPTRTTGRVVIAASVPKGHRLDLLVTKSTELGVDHIAMVAFERTVKLAKGSSVLARYNKLALAATKQCGRIFLPKITGPNDVQQTLALLKKDYPDAHLIFGALNPQVESIVELARDGKDIVALIGPEGGLTHEEENLLKSAGASEVRLTDTTLRIETAAVAFAAILCANRDGSV
;
A
#
# COMPACT_ATOMS: atom_id res chain seq x y z
N MET A 1 26.10 -2.03 6.87
CA MET A 1 25.38 -1.73 5.62
C MET A 1 24.06 -2.50 5.62
N LYS A 2 22.96 -1.91 5.15
CA LYS A 2 21.65 -2.58 5.07
C LYS A 2 21.76 -3.72 4.06
N GLN A 3 21.39 -4.95 4.43
CA GLN A 3 21.46 -6.13 3.57
C GLN A 3 20.61 -5.93 2.30
N ALA A 4 21.09 -6.39 1.14
CA ALA A 4 20.35 -6.28 -0.12
C ALA A 4 19.12 -7.21 -0.12
N ARG A 5 17.97 -6.68 -0.57
CA ARG A 5 16.69 -7.39 -0.58
C ARG A 5 16.17 -7.62 -2.00
N PHE A 6 15.64 -8.82 -2.26
CA PHE A 6 15.06 -9.20 -3.55
C PHE A 6 13.70 -9.85 -3.39
N TYR A 7 12.80 -9.53 -4.31
CA TYR A 7 11.46 -10.11 -4.32
C TYR A 7 11.49 -11.49 -4.98
N CYS A 8 10.94 -12.50 -4.32
CA CYS A 8 10.77 -13.82 -4.88
C CYS A 8 9.38 -14.38 -4.56
N LYS A 9 8.56 -14.61 -5.59
CA LYS A 9 7.16 -15.06 -5.44
C LYS A 9 7.04 -16.43 -4.78
N SER A 10 8.06 -17.28 -4.84
CA SER A 10 8.06 -18.60 -4.21
C SER A 10 9.39 -18.84 -3.54
N ILE A 11 9.39 -18.80 -2.20
CA ILE A 11 10.56 -19.05 -1.37
C ILE A 11 10.41 -20.46 -0.80
N LYS A 12 11.44 -21.28 -0.99
CA LYS A 12 11.56 -22.63 -0.45
C LYS A 12 13.01 -22.87 -0.06
N THR A 13 13.25 -23.78 0.88
CA THR A 13 14.60 -24.17 1.29
C THR A 13 15.38 -24.77 0.11
N GLY A 14 16.68 -24.52 0.08
CA GLY A 14 17.57 -24.93 -1.00
C GLY A 14 17.58 -23.96 -2.18
N LEU A 15 17.77 -24.49 -3.39
CA LEU A 15 17.99 -23.69 -4.59
C LEU A 15 16.72 -22.98 -5.09
N VAL A 16 16.83 -21.65 -5.21
CA VAL A 16 15.83 -20.75 -5.79
C VAL A 16 16.47 -19.91 -6.90
N GLU A 17 15.73 -19.73 -8.00
CA GLU A 17 16.13 -18.86 -9.10
C GLU A 17 15.37 -17.53 -9.02
N LEU A 18 16.10 -16.42 -9.17
CA LEU A 18 15.49 -15.08 -9.25
C LEU A 18 14.82 -14.86 -10.59
N SER A 19 13.76 -14.05 -10.60
CA SER A 19 13.19 -13.59 -11.87
C SER A 19 14.22 -12.76 -12.68
N PRO A 20 14.09 -12.67 -14.02
CA PRO A 20 15.04 -11.92 -14.85
C PRO A 20 15.26 -10.47 -14.39
N ASP A 21 14.20 -9.79 -13.94
CA ASP A 21 14.27 -8.41 -13.44
C ASP A 21 15.10 -8.32 -12.15
N GLN A 22 14.92 -9.27 -11.23
CA GLN A 22 15.67 -9.31 -9.97
C GLN A 22 17.13 -9.73 -10.20
N ALA A 23 17.36 -10.69 -11.10
CA ALA A 23 18.70 -11.10 -11.51
C ALA A 23 19.48 -9.94 -12.16
N HIS A 24 18.83 -9.15 -13.02
CA HIS A 24 19.45 -7.97 -13.62
C HIS A 24 19.81 -6.92 -12.56
N HIS A 25 18.89 -6.62 -11.63
CA HIS A 25 19.13 -5.68 -10.53
C HIS A 25 20.30 -6.15 -9.64
N LEU A 26 20.36 -7.44 -9.32
CA LEU A 26 21.42 -8.03 -8.52
C LEU A 26 22.80 -7.89 -9.20
N ALA A 27 22.92 -8.35 -10.44
CA ALA A 27 24.20 -8.48 -11.12
C ALA A 27 24.71 -7.17 -11.77
N ASN A 28 23.81 -6.33 -12.28
CA ASN A 28 24.19 -5.16 -13.08
C ASN A 28 24.09 -3.85 -12.31
N VAL A 29 23.10 -3.74 -11.42
CA VAL A 29 22.88 -2.52 -10.63
C VAL A 29 23.67 -2.59 -9.32
N LEU A 30 23.49 -3.66 -8.54
CA LEU A 30 24.18 -3.83 -7.26
C LEU A 30 25.54 -4.52 -7.40
N ARG A 31 25.80 -5.20 -8.52
CA ARG A 31 27.07 -5.89 -8.84
C ARG A 31 27.51 -6.87 -7.74
N LEU A 32 26.54 -7.56 -7.13
CA LEU A 32 26.81 -8.61 -6.15
C LEU A 32 27.46 -9.82 -6.84
N VAL A 33 28.20 -10.61 -6.06
CA VAL A 33 28.97 -11.79 -6.54
C VAL A 33 28.53 -13.07 -5.83
N ALA A 34 28.90 -14.22 -6.40
CA ALA A 34 28.68 -15.50 -5.72
C ALA A 34 29.39 -15.49 -4.34
N GLY A 35 28.70 -16.01 -3.32
CA GLY A 35 29.11 -15.95 -1.91
C GLY A 35 28.47 -14.81 -1.12
N ASP A 36 27.94 -13.76 -1.77
CA ASP A 36 27.27 -12.67 -1.05
C ASP A 36 25.92 -13.14 -0.45
N ASN A 37 25.57 -12.58 0.70
CA ASN A 37 24.30 -12.84 1.38
C ASN A 37 23.24 -11.79 1.05
N VAL A 38 22.02 -12.25 0.80
CA VAL A 38 20.86 -11.42 0.46
C VAL A 38 19.64 -11.88 1.26
N GLU A 39 18.68 -10.99 1.40
CA GLU A 39 17.37 -11.32 1.97
C GLU A 39 16.34 -11.43 0.84
N LEU A 40 15.57 -12.52 0.86
CA LEU A 40 14.41 -12.72 0.01
C LEU A 40 13.14 -12.34 0.75
N PHE A 41 12.17 -11.79 0.03
CA PHE A 41 10.81 -11.61 0.55
C PHE A 41 9.78 -11.91 -0.54
N ASP A 42 8.63 -12.45 -0.16
CA ASP A 42 7.58 -12.85 -1.10
C ASP A 42 6.39 -11.90 -1.17
N GLY A 43 6.42 -10.83 -0.37
CA GLY A 43 5.34 -9.84 -0.29
C GLY A 43 4.08 -10.35 0.43
N ARG A 44 4.13 -11.54 1.05
CA ARG A 44 3.00 -12.19 1.74
C ARG A 44 3.40 -12.66 3.14
N GLY A 45 4.48 -12.11 3.69
CA GLY A 45 4.95 -12.39 5.05
C GLY A 45 6.10 -13.38 5.14
N THR A 46 6.51 -14.00 4.03
CA THR A 46 7.70 -14.87 4.02
C THR A 46 8.93 -14.03 3.76
N VAL A 47 9.93 -14.15 4.63
CA VAL A 47 11.30 -13.66 4.41
C VAL A 47 12.28 -14.79 4.57
N ALA A 48 13.40 -14.72 3.86
CA ALA A 48 14.44 -15.71 4.01
C ALA A 48 15.84 -15.17 3.78
N GLN A 49 16.80 -15.74 4.48
CA GLN A 49 18.23 -15.50 4.26
C GLN A 49 18.73 -16.46 3.18
N ALA A 50 19.46 -15.91 2.21
CA ALA A 50 19.99 -16.69 1.10
C ALA A 50 21.39 -16.26 0.70
N SER A 51 22.21 -17.21 0.25
CA SER A 51 23.53 -16.94 -0.31
C SER A 51 23.51 -17.10 -1.84
N ILE A 52 24.25 -16.24 -2.55
CA ILE A 52 24.32 -16.29 -4.00
C ILE A 52 25.23 -17.45 -4.41
N THR A 53 24.69 -18.47 -5.09
CA THR A 53 25.48 -19.65 -5.50
C THR A 53 25.97 -19.56 -6.93
N GLU A 54 25.21 -18.92 -7.82
CA GLU A 54 25.55 -18.84 -9.23
C GLU A 54 25.04 -17.54 -9.85
N ILE A 55 25.90 -16.85 -10.61
CA ILE A 55 25.53 -15.76 -11.51
C ILE A 55 26.05 -16.11 -12.91
N LYS A 56 25.15 -16.46 -13.83
CA LYS A 56 25.48 -16.73 -15.24
C LYS A 56 24.51 -16.02 -16.18
N ARG A 57 25.02 -15.05 -16.93
CA ARG A 57 24.24 -14.23 -17.88
C ARG A 57 23.04 -13.57 -17.20
N LYS A 58 21.83 -14.12 -17.38
CA LYS A 58 20.57 -13.62 -16.81
C LYS A 58 19.99 -14.55 -15.73
N ILE A 59 20.70 -15.63 -15.40
CA ILE A 59 20.29 -16.62 -14.41
C ILE A 59 21.08 -16.34 -13.14
N VAL A 60 20.35 -16.12 -12.05
CA VAL A 60 20.92 -16.00 -10.70
C VAL A 60 20.25 -17.02 -9.81
N LYS A 61 21.05 -17.86 -9.18
CA LYS A 61 20.59 -18.87 -8.22
C LYS A 61 21.08 -18.53 -6.83
N LEU A 62 20.21 -18.83 -5.87
CA LEU A 62 20.41 -18.57 -4.46
C LEU A 62 20.16 -19.86 -3.68
N ASP A 63 20.95 -20.11 -2.66
CA ASP A 63 20.69 -21.17 -1.68
C ASP A 63 20.00 -20.56 -0.45
N VAL A 64 18.76 -21.00 -0.19
CA VAL A 64 17.89 -20.49 0.89
C VAL A 64 18.01 -21.38 2.12
N GLN A 65 18.36 -20.78 3.26
CA GLN A 65 18.67 -21.50 4.50
C GLN A 65 17.63 -21.28 5.59
N ASP A 66 17.46 -20.03 6.04
CA ASP A 66 16.53 -19.65 7.12
C ASP A 66 15.28 -18.98 6.55
N ILE A 67 14.11 -19.63 6.68
CA ILE A 67 12.83 -19.09 6.25
C ILE A 67 12.02 -18.70 7.48
N GLN A 68 11.61 -17.44 7.53
CA GLN A 68 10.72 -16.91 8.55
C GLN A 68 9.38 -16.51 7.91
N ILE A 69 8.29 -16.97 8.51
CA ILE A 69 6.94 -16.65 8.06
C ILE A 69 6.28 -15.79 9.14
N ARG A 70 5.85 -14.60 8.75
CA ARG A 70 5.03 -13.72 9.58
C ARG A 70 3.57 -13.87 9.14
N PRO A 71 2.63 -14.04 10.08
CA PRO A 71 1.21 -14.07 9.73
C PRO A 71 0.76 -12.70 9.23
N THR A 72 -0.17 -12.70 8.27
CA THR A 72 -0.82 -11.47 7.85
C THR A 72 -1.65 -10.90 8.98
N ARG A 73 -1.72 -9.57 9.06
CA ARG A 73 -2.61 -8.88 9.98
C ARG A 73 -4.07 -9.13 9.58
N THR A 74 -4.91 -9.46 10.55
CA THR A 74 -6.35 -9.74 10.36
C THR A 74 -7.26 -8.64 10.87
N THR A 75 -6.78 -7.75 11.75
CA THR A 75 -7.50 -6.60 12.31
C THR A 75 -6.59 -5.38 12.40
N GLY A 76 -7.15 -4.18 12.52
CA GLY A 76 -6.37 -2.94 12.58
C GLY A 76 -5.74 -2.59 11.24
N ARG A 77 -6.26 -3.10 10.12
CA ARG A 77 -5.76 -2.82 8.78
C ARG A 77 -6.10 -1.39 8.39
N VAL A 78 -5.17 -0.71 7.75
CA VAL A 78 -5.36 0.67 7.26
C VAL A 78 -5.58 0.64 5.76
N VAL A 79 -6.72 1.16 5.33
CA VAL A 79 -7.10 1.25 3.91
C VAL A 79 -7.20 2.72 3.50
N ILE A 80 -6.52 3.08 2.42
CA ILE A 80 -6.62 4.39 1.79
C ILE A 80 -7.43 4.24 0.49
N ALA A 81 -8.66 4.74 0.49
CA ALA A 81 -9.53 4.78 -0.67
C ALA A 81 -9.56 6.20 -1.24
N ALA A 82 -8.73 6.47 -2.24
CA ALA A 82 -8.47 7.83 -2.70
C ALA A 82 -8.89 8.06 -4.14
N SER A 83 -9.38 9.26 -4.42
CA SER A 83 -9.47 9.80 -5.77
C SER A 83 -8.12 9.76 -6.44
N VAL A 84 -8.11 9.60 -7.76
CA VAL A 84 -6.85 9.47 -8.53
C VAL A 84 -6.39 10.84 -9.03
N PRO A 85 -5.26 11.38 -8.54
CA PRO A 85 -4.70 12.63 -9.02
C PRO A 85 -4.00 12.45 -10.39
N LYS A 86 -3.81 13.54 -11.12
CA LYS A 86 -3.09 13.55 -12.40
C LYS A 86 -1.58 13.31 -12.23
N GLY A 87 -0.99 12.63 -13.21
CA GLY A 87 0.46 12.54 -13.40
C GLY A 87 1.19 11.80 -12.29
N HIS A 88 2.38 12.28 -11.92
CA HIS A 88 3.27 11.66 -10.93
C HIS A 88 2.74 11.68 -9.49
N ARG A 89 1.63 12.39 -9.24
CA ARG A 89 1.03 12.49 -7.89
C ARG A 89 0.45 11.17 -7.43
N LEU A 90 -0.07 10.33 -8.33
CA LEU A 90 -0.55 8.99 -7.96
C LEU A 90 0.63 8.07 -7.62
N ASP A 91 1.76 8.21 -8.32
CA ASP A 91 3.00 7.48 -8.00
C ASP A 91 3.47 7.82 -6.58
N LEU A 92 3.41 9.10 -6.20
CA LEU A 92 3.73 9.56 -4.85
C LEU A 92 2.77 8.97 -3.82
N LEU A 93 1.46 9.05 -4.06
CA LEU A 93 0.43 8.46 -3.18
C LEU A 93 0.69 6.97 -2.95
N VAL A 94 0.88 6.19 -4.02
CA VAL A 94 1.09 4.74 -3.94
C VAL A 94 2.39 4.43 -3.19
N THR A 95 3.48 5.09 -3.58
CA THR A 95 4.80 4.85 -3.00
C THR A 95 4.81 5.18 -1.51
N LYS A 96 4.31 6.36 -1.13
CA LYS A 96 4.32 6.81 0.27
C LYS A 96 3.33 6.07 1.15
N SER A 97 2.14 5.74 0.64
CA SER A 97 1.20 4.86 1.37
C SER A 97 1.83 3.49 1.63
N THR A 98 2.56 2.95 0.65
CA THR A 98 3.27 1.67 0.80
C THR A 98 4.35 1.75 1.88
N GLU A 99 5.20 2.79 1.83
CA GLU A 99 6.25 3.05 2.83
C GLU A 99 5.68 3.20 4.24
N LEU A 100 4.56 3.90 4.39
CA LEU A 100 3.89 4.15 5.67
C LEU A 100 3.12 2.95 6.21
N GLY A 101 3.08 1.83 5.50
CA GLY A 101 2.47 0.60 6.03
C GLY A 101 0.97 0.46 5.77
N VAL A 102 0.39 1.20 4.82
CA VAL A 102 -1.02 1.04 4.39
C VAL A 102 -1.24 -0.37 3.84
N ASP A 103 -2.29 -1.05 4.27
CA ASP A 103 -2.56 -2.45 3.91
C ASP A 103 -3.29 -2.59 2.56
N HIS A 104 -4.10 -1.59 2.21
CA HIS A 104 -4.83 -1.57 0.94
C HIS A 104 -4.98 -0.14 0.41
N ILE A 105 -4.65 0.05 -0.87
CA ILE A 105 -4.84 1.30 -1.61
C ILE A 105 -5.94 1.05 -2.66
N ALA A 106 -7.12 1.64 -2.46
CA ALA A 106 -8.22 1.58 -3.41
C ALA A 106 -8.26 2.87 -4.24
N MET A 107 -8.15 2.74 -5.56
CA MET A 107 -8.29 3.86 -6.49
C MET A 107 -9.76 4.10 -6.79
N VAL A 108 -10.24 5.31 -6.51
CA VAL A 108 -11.66 5.65 -6.58
C VAL A 108 -11.90 6.70 -7.66
N ALA A 109 -12.93 6.49 -8.48
CA ALA A 109 -13.47 7.44 -9.41
C ALA A 109 -14.71 8.11 -8.78
N PHE A 110 -14.53 9.33 -8.28
CA PHE A 110 -15.61 10.22 -7.89
C PHE A 110 -16.11 11.00 -9.12
N GLU A 111 -17.24 11.66 -8.98
CA GLU A 111 -17.87 12.46 -10.04
C GLU A 111 -16.91 13.53 -10.59
N ARG A 112 -16.18 14.19 -9.69
CA ARG A 112 -15.19 15.24 -10.03
C ARG A 112 -13.77 14.69 -10.20
N THR A 113 -13.59 13.38 -10.24
CA THR A 113 -12.29 12.78 -10.54
C THR A 113 -11.94 12.98 -12.02
N VAL A 114 -10.68 13.30 -12.28
CA VAL A 114 -10.17 13.41 -13.64
C VAL A 114 -10.31 12.07 -14.38
N LYS A 115 -10.62 12.10 -15.68
CA LYS A 115 -10.70 10.90 -16.54
C LYS A 115 -9.54 9.92 -16.28
N LEU A 116 -9.92 8.69 -15.96
CA LEU A 116 -8.98 7.62 -15.62
C LEU A 116 -8.69 6.74 -16.83
N ALA A 117 -7.42 6.39 -16.98
CA ALA A 117 -7.07 5.23 -17.79
C ALA A 117 -7.73 4.00 -17.15
N LYS A 118 -8.44 3.20 -17.95
CA LYS A 118 -9.05 1.94 -17.52
C LYS A 118 -8.21 0.78 -18.00
N GLY A 119 -8.26 -0.34 -17.27
CA GLY A 119 -7.67 -1.62 -17.69
C GLY A 119 -6.57 -2.16 -16.76
N SER A 120 -6.25 -3.43 -16.94
CA SER A 120 -5.28 -4.18 -16.12
C SER A 120 -3.86 -3.62 -16.15
N SER A 121 -3.50 -2.91 -17.22
CA SER A 121 -2.19 -2.24 -17.38
C SER A 121 -1.94 -1.16 -16.33
N VAL A 122 -3.01 -0.50 -15.85
CA VAL A 122 -2.93 0.55 -14.83
C VAL A 122 -2.51 -0.05 -13.49
N LEU A 123 -3.17 -1.13 -13.06
CA LEU A 123 -2.81 -1.83 -11.83
C LEU A 123 -1.41 -2.44 -11.90
N ALA A 124 -0.99 -2.97 -13.05
CA ALA A 124 0.35 -3.54 -13.21
C ALA A 124 1.46 -2.52 -12.92
N ARG A 125 1.31 -1.28 -13.39
CA ARG A 125 2.26 -0.19 -13.10
C ARG A 125 2.36 0.11 -11.61
N TYR A 126 1.23 0.28 -10.92
CA TYR A 126 1.24 0.66 -9.51
C TYR A 126 1.64 -0.49 -8.59
N ASN A 127 1.37 -1.75 -8.96
CA ASN A 127 1.93 -2.91 -8.28
C ASN A 127 3.46 -2.95 -8.36
N LYS A 128 4.05 -2.57 -9.52
CA LYS A 128 5.51 -2.45 -9.65
C LYS A 128 6.08 -1.34 -8.76
N LEU A 129 5.40 -0.20 -8.66
CA LEU A 129 5.79 0.90 -7.76
C LEU A 129 5.73 0.48 -6.29
N ALA A 130 4.62 -0.13 -5.86
CA ALA A 130 4.48 -0.65 -4.50
C ALA A 130 5.53 -1.73 -4.19
N LEU A 131 5.87 -2.60 -5.14
CA LEU A 131 6.94 -3.57 -4.98
C LEU A 131 8.31 -2.91 -4.77
N ALA A 132 8.63 -1.88 -5.56
CA ALA A 132 9.87 -1.13 -5.41
C ALA A 132 9.94 -0.41 -4.06
N ALA A 133 8.84 0.22 -3.63
CA ALA A 133 8.73 0.88 -2.33
C ALA A 133 8.89 -0.12 -1.17
N THR A 134 8.19 -1.26 -1.24
CA THR A 134 8.27 -2.36 -0.25
C THR A 134 9.69 -2.87 -0.09
N LYS A 135 10.41 -3.08 -1.21
CA LYS A 135 11.82 -3.48 -1.22
C LYS A 135 12.71 -2.44 -0.52
N GLN A 136 12.47 -1.15 -0.76
CA GLN A 136 13.29 -0.05 -0.23
C GLN A 136 13.04 0.18 1.27
N CYS A 137 11.78 0.20 1.70
CA CYS A 137 11.41 0.45 3.08
C CYS A 137 11.63 -0.76 3.99
N GLY A 138 11.69 -1.97 3.43
CA GLY A 138 11.92 -3.21 4.18
C GLY A 138 10.63 -3.89 4.67
N ARG A 139 9.47 -3.44 4.18
CA ARG A 139 8.19 -4.09 4.44
C ARG A 139 8.18 -5.50 3.82
N ILE A 140 7.47 -6.43 4.47
CA ILE A 140 7.42 -7.85 4.06
C ILE A 140 6.09 -8.24 3.40
N PHE A 141 5.06 -7.40 3.55
CA PHE A 141 3.77 -7.53 2.91
C PHE A 141 3.62 -6.45 1.84
N LEU A 142 3.19 -6.83 0.64
CA LEU A 142 2.75 -5.89 -0.37
C LEU A 142 1.35 -5.36 -0.01
N PRO A 143 1.07 -4.05 -0.19
CA PRO A 143 -0.28 -3.57 -0.08
C PRO A 143 -1.15 -4.16 -1.19
N LYS A 144 -2.42 -4.45 -0.89
CA LYS A 144 -3.42 -4.70 -1.92
C LYS A 144 -3.66 -3.41 -2.70
N ILE A 145 -3.78 -3.48 -4.03
CA ILE A 145 -4.16 -2.33 -4.86
C ILE A 145 -5.35 -2.71 -5.73
N THR A 146 -6.43 -1.92 -5.67
CA THR A 146 -7.66 -2.14 -6.45
C THR A 146 -8.12 -0.90 -7.19
N GLY A 147 -9.04 -1.09 -8.15
CA GLY A 147 -9.60 -0.01 -8.97
C GLY A 147 -8.82 0.27 -10.27
N PRO A 148 -9.07 1.42 -10.92
CA PRO A 148 -10.05 2.42 -10.53
C PRO A 148 -11.50 1.94 -10.70
N ASN A 149 -12.31 2.04 -9.65
CA ASN A 149 -13.75 1.76 -9.65
C ASN A 149 -14.52 3.04 -9.24
N ASP A 150 -15.80 3.14 -9.57
CA ASP A 150 -16.62 4.23 -9.01
C ASP A 150 -16.78 4.12 -7.48
N VAL A 151 -17.21 5.22 -6.85
CA VAL A 151 -17.35 5.30 -5.39
C VAL A 151 -18.32 4.24 -4.83
N GLN A 152 -19.43 3.97 -5.50
CA GLN A 152 -20.45 3.03 -5.02
C GLN A 152 -19.93 1.59 -5.07
N GLN A 153 -19.32 1.20 -6.18
CA GLN A 153 -18.68 -0.10 -6.33
C GLN A 153 -17.53 -0.28 -5.33
N THR A 154 -16.73 0.77 -5.12
CA THR A 154 -15.63 0.72 -4.15
C THR A 154 -16.15 0.50 -2.74
N LEU A 155 -17.18 1.23 -2.30
CA LEU A 155 -17.80 1.03 -0.99
C LEU A 155 -18.34 -0.39 -0.81
N ALA A 156 -19.01 -0.94 -1.82
CA ALA A 156 -19.52 -2.31 -1.77
C ALA A 156 -18.41 -3.34 -1.58
N LEU A 157 -17.30 -3.19 -2.32
CA LEU A 157 -16.12 -4.06 -2.20
C LEU A 157 -15.45 -3.91 -0.83
N LEU A 158 -15.29 -2.68 -0.34
CA LEU A 158 -14.67 -2.41 0.95
C LEU A 158 -15.50 -2.95 2.12
N LYS A 159 -16.82 -2.81 2.09
CA LYS A 159 -17.72 -3.42 3.10
C LYS A 159 -17.66 -4.94 3.09
N LYS A 160 -17.46 -5.56 1.92
CA LYS A 160 -17.29 -7.00 1.83
C LYS A 160 -15.95 -7.45 2.41
N ASP A 161 -14.87 -6.74 2.09
CA ASP A 161 -13.50 -7.11 2.50
C ASP A 161 -13.20 -6.73 3.96
N TYR A 162 -13.88 -5.70 4.49
CA TYR A 162 -13.68 -5.11 5.82
C TYR A 162 -15.04 -4.77 6.47
N PRO A 163 -15.87 -5.77 6.82
CA PRO A 163 -17.25 -5.57 7.25
C PRO A 163 -17.42 -4.73 8.52
N ASP A 164 -16.44 -4.78 9.42
CA ASP A 164 -16.45 -4.08 10.71
C ASP A 164 -15.55 -2.84 10.74
N ALA A 165 -15.10 -2.35 9.57
CA ALA A 165 -14.20 -1.22 9.51
C ALA A 165 -14.87 0.10 9.89
N HIS A 166 -14.13 0.98 10.57
CA HIS A 166 -14.48 2.38 10.66
C HIS A 166 -14.26 3.06 9.32
N LEU A 167 -15.35 3.53 8.70
CA LEU A 167 -15.28 4.33 7.49
C LEU A 167 -15.15 5.80 7.90
N ILE A 168 -14.13 6.49 7.39
CA ILE A 168 -13.91 7.91 7.67
C ILE A 168 -13.63 8.67 6.39
N PHE A 169 -13.98 9.95 6.34
CA PHE A 169 -13.62 10.83 5.22
C PHE A 169 -13.31 12.25 5.71
N GLY A 170 -12.43 12.93 4.97
CA GLY A 170 -11.96 14.26 5.35
C GLY A 170 -13.04 15.34 5.16
N ALA A 171 -13.26 16.16 6.18
CA ALA A 171 -14.08 17.37 6.13
C ALA A 171 -13.29 18.59 6.64
N LEU A 172 -13.61 19.79 6.10
CA LEU A 172 -13.03 21.07 6.54
C LEU A 172 -13.88 21.78 7.61
N ASN A 173 -14.83 21.07 8.21
CA ASN A 173 -15.71 21.62 9.23
C ASN A 173 -14.99 21.67 10.60
N PRO A 174 -14.82 22.84 11.25
CA PRO A 174 -14.15 22.94 12.55
C PRO A 174 -14.84 22.19 13.69
N GLN A 175 -16.13 21.89 13.56
CA GLN A 175 -16.92 21.13 14.55
C GLN A 175 -16.69 19.62 14.47
N VAL A 176 -15.98 19.16 13.44
CA VAL A 176 -15.63 17.75 13.26
C VAL A 176 -14.39 17.42 14.07
N GLU A 177 -14.44 16.28 14.76
CA GLU A 177 -13.36 15.74 15.57
C GLU A 177 -12.08 15.58 14.76
N SER A 178 -10.94 15.74 15.45
CA SER A 178 -9.65 15.53 14.81
C SER A 178 -9.43 14.03 14.59
N ILE A 179 -8.80 13.67 13.47
CA ILE A 179 -8.41 12.28 13.22
C ILE A 179 -7.55 11.68 14.36
N VAL A 180 -6.82 12.51 15.11
CA VAL A 180 -5.96 12.04 16.21
C VAL A 180 -6.77 11.56 17.41
N GLU A 181 -8.04 11.95 17.51
CA GLU A 181 -8.97 11.57 18.57
C GLU A 181 -9.69 10.25 18.27
N LEU A 182 -9.51 9.68 17.07
CA LEU A 182 -10.11 8.40 16.69
C LEU A 182 -9.70 7.29 17.66
N ALA A 183 -10.70 6.56 18.14
CA ALA A 183 -10.53 5.46 19.07
C ALA A 183 -9.63 4.35 18.49
N ARG A 184 -8.77 3.79 19.34
CA ARG A 184 -7.86 2.68 19.01
C ARG A 184 -8.45 1.36 19.47
N ASP A 185 -9.57 0.96 18.87
CA ASP A 185 -10.28 -0.28 19.23
C ASP A 185 -9.78 -1.53 18.47
N GLY A 186 -8.73 -1.38 17.67
CA GLY A 186 -8.13 -2.46 16.90
C GLY A 186 -8.93 -2.88 15.67
N LYS A 187 -10.02 -2.17 15.32
CA LYS A 187 -10.75 -2.42 14.08
C LYS A 187 -10.01 -1.89 12.87
N ASP A 188 -10.37 -2.42 11.71
CA ASP A 188 -9.87 -1.87 10.45
C ASP A 188 -10.39 -0.45 10.25
N ILE A 189 -9.62 0.37 9.53
CA ILE A 189 -10.00 1.76 9.23
C ILE A 189 -9.87 1.97 7.72
N VAL A 190 -10.92 2.55 7.13
CA VAL A 190 -10.96 2.94 5.72
C VAL A 190 -11.09 4.45 5.65
N ALA A 191 -10.02 5.12 5.20
CA ALA A 191 -10.05 6.55 4.92
C ALA A 191 -10.40 6.81 3.45
N LEU A 192 -11.52 7.49 3.22
CA LEU A 192 -11.98 7.92 1.90
C LEU A 192 -11.53 9.36 1.63
N ILE A 193 -10.89 9.57 0.48
CA ILE A 193 -10.27 10.85 0.10
C ILE A 193 -10.82 11.28 -1.25
N GLY A 194 -11.61 12.36 -1.25
CA GLY A 194 -12.26 12.91 -2.44
C GLY A 194 -11.31 13.55 -3.45
N PRO A 195 -11.83 14.00 -4.60
CA PRO A 195 -11.06 14.69 -5.65
C PRO A 195 -10.72 16.13 -5.26
N GLU A 196 -9.89 16.81 -6.06
CA GLU A 196 -9.55 18.23 -5.81
C GLU A 196 -10.76 19.16 -5.82
N GLY A 197 -11.81 18.80 -6.56
CA GLY A 197 -13.07 19.55 -6.59
C GLY A 197 -13.99 19.31 -5.38
N GLY A 198 -13.53 18.56 -4.38
CA GLY A 198 -14.36 18.11 -3.26
C GLY A 198 -15.39 17.04 -3.66
N LEU A 199 -16.04 16.46 -2.65
CA LEU A 199 -17.16 15.55 -2.85
C LEU A 199 -18.42 16.34 -3.25
N THR A 200 -19.31 15.72 -4.02
CA THR A 200 -20.66 16.28 -4.21
C THR A 200 -21.55 15.96 -3.02
N HIS A 201 -22.66 16.69 -2.85
CA HIS A 201 -23.63 16.39 -1.79
C HIS A 201 -24.17 14.95 -1.89
N GLU A 202 -24.33 14.42 -3.11
CA GLU A 202 -24.74 13.04 -3.34
C GLU A 202 -23.68 12.05 -2.86
N GLU A 203 -22.40 12.32 -3.14
CA GLU A 203 -21.30 11.49 -2.67
C GLU A 203 -21.15 11.55 -1.15
N GLU A 204 -21.24 12.73 -0.53
CA GLU A 204 -21.21 12.86 0.94
C GLU A 204 -22.37 12.10 1.58
N ASN A 205 -23.58 12.23 1.05
CA ASN A 205 -24.75 11.49 1.53
C ASN A 205 -24.58 9.98 1.35
N LEU A 206 -23.98 9.53 0.24
CA LEU A 206 -23.66 8.13 0.01
C LEU A 206 -22.66 7.61 1.05
N LEU A 207 -21.60 8.36 1.36
CA LEU A 207 -20.63 8.00 2.39
C LEU A 207 -21.27 7.93 3.77
N LYS A 208 -22.05 8.95 4.16
CA LYS A 208 -22.77 8.99 5.45
C LYS A 208 -23.76 7.83 5.58
N SER A 209 -24.54 7.57 4.53
CA SER A 209 -25.48 6.43 4.49
C SER A 209 -24.76 5.08 4.54
N ALA A 210 -23.49 5.03 4.11
CA ALA A 210 -22.66 3.86 4.25
C ALA A 210 -22.09 3.66 5.67
N GLY A 211 -22.30 4.62 6.58
CA GLY A 211 -21.77 4.61 7.95
C GLY A 211 -20.46 5.37 8.11
N ALA A 212 -20.03 6.15 7.10
CA ALA A 212 -18.80 6.91 7.19
C ALA A 212 -18.94 8.17 8.04
N SER A 213 -17.95 8.39 8.91
CA SER A 213 -17.86 9.57 9.77
C SER A 213 -16.95 10.62 9.14
N GLU A 214 -17.29 11.89 9.35
CA GLU A 214 -16.39 12.99 9.00
C GLU A 214 -15.23 13.05 10.00
N VAL A 215 -14.03 13.34 9.53
CA VAL A 215 -12.86 13.63 10.36
C VAL A 215 -12.08 14.81 9.81
N ARG A 216 -11.41 15.55 10.69
CA ARG A 216 -10.56 16.67 10.30
C ARG A 216 -9.08 16.32 10.43
N LEU A 217 -8.33 16.52 9.34
CA LEU A 217 -6.87 16.38 9.32
C LEU A 217 -6.17 17.66 9.79
N THR A 218 -6.46 18.78 9.11
CA THR A 218 -5.91 20.11 9.38
C THR A 218 -6.99 21.15 9.13
N ASP A 219 -6.69 22.42 9.38
CA ASP A 219 -7.54 23.57 9.03
C ASP A 219 -7.38 24.02 7.56
N THR A 220 -6.44 23.42 6.82
CA THR A 220 -6.17 23.75 5.40
C THR A 220 -6.68 22.69 4.44
N THR A 221 -7.02 23.13 3.22
CA THR A 221 -7.33 22.22 2.10
C THR A 221 -6.06 21.53 1.61
N LEU A 222 -6.02 20.21 1.75
CA LEU A 222 -4.90 19.39 1.29
C LEU A 222 -5.12 18.86 -0.12
N ARG A 223 -4.02 18.70 -0.86
CA ARG A 223 -4.05 17.93 -2.12
C ARG A 223 -4.30 16.45 -1.82
N ILE A 224 -4.84 15.72 -2.79
CA ILE A 224 -5.20 14.29 -2.66
C ILE A 224 -4.05 13.44 -2.10
N GLU A 225 -2.87 13.52 -2.71
CA GLU A 225 -1.67 12.77 -2.30
C GLU A 225 -1.17 13.20 -0.92
N THR A 226 -1.30 14.49 -0.58
CA THR A 226 -0.93 15.00 0.74
C THR A 226 -1.87 14.47 1.82
N ALA A 227 -3.18 14.51 1.57
CA ALA A 227 -4.18 13.95 2.46
C ALA A 227 -3.96 12.43 2.63
N ALA A 228 -3.71 11.70 1.55
CA ALA A 228 -3.45 10.26 1.60
C ALA A 228 -2.23 9.90 2.45
N VAL A 229 -1.13 10.64 2.28
CA VAL A 229 0.08 10.47 3.09
C VAL A 229 -0.17 10.83 4.55
N ALA A 230 -0.91 11.91 4.83
CA ALA A 230 -1.24 12.33 6.19
C ALA A 230 -2.14 11.30 6.91
N PHE A 231 -3.23 10.87 6.27
CA PHE A 231 -4.09 9.78 6.74
C PHE A 231 -3.26 8.52 7.03
N ALA A 232 -2.46 8.08 6.05
CA ALA A 232 -1.62 6.90 6.19
C ALA A 232 -0.67 7.03 7.39
N ALA A 233 0.01 8.16 7.55
CA ALA A 233 0.97 8.36 8.63
C ALA A 233 0.29 8.29 10.01
N ILE A 234 -0.82 9.01 10.20
CA ILE A 234 -1.53 9.08 11.48
C ILE A 234 -2.15 7.72 11.82
N LEU A 235 -2.87 7.11 10.87
CA LEU A 235 -3.59 5.85 11.11
C LEU A 235 -2.62 4.69 11.33
N CYS A 236 -1.56 4.57 10.53
CA CYS A 236 -0.57 3.52 10.73
C CYS A 236 0.23 3.73 12.03
N ALA A 237 0.59 4.97 12.38
CA ALA A 237 1.24 5.25 13.66
C ALA A 237 0.33 4.92 14.86
N ASN A 238 -0.98 5.21 14.78
CA ASN A 238 -1.94 4.84 15.81
C ASN A 238 -2.09 3.31 15.93
N ARG A 239 -2.13 2.59 14.81
CA ARG A 239 -2.14 1.12 14.75
C ARG A 239 -0.89 0.53 15.41
N ASP A 240 0.28 1.05 15.09
CA ASP A 240 1.56 0.47 15.48
C ASP A 240 2.04 0.94 16.87
N GLY A 241 1.59 2.11 17.33
CA GLY A 241 1.85 2.64 18.68
C GLY A 241 0.92 2.12 19.77
N SER A 242 0.06 1.14 19.44
CA SER A 242 -0.78 0.40 20.39
C SER A 242 -0.15 -0.95 20.78
N VAL A 243 1.15 -1.12 20.52
CA VAL A 243 1.98 -2.28 20.88
C VAL A 243 2.91 -1.92 22.03
#